data_AF-A0A959Y8T1-F1
#
_entry.id   AF-A0A959Y8T1-F1
#
_cell.length_a   1.000
_cell.length_b   1.000
_cell.length_c   1.000
_cell.angle_alpha   90.00
_cell.angle_beta   90.00
_cell.angle_gamma   90.00
#
_symmetry.space_group_name_H-M   'P 1'
#
loop_
_entity.id
_entity.type
_entity.pdbx_description
1 polymer ?
#
loop_
_entity_poly.entity_id
_entity_poly.type
_entity_poly.pdbx_seq_one_letter_code
_entity_poly.pdbx_strand_id
1 'polypeptide(L)'
;MKFLIPFLLLPLLGGAQDRTLYRVDRSLVRFVSEAPLERITASTDKTTGVLDLDQRTFAVQVPMRSLEGFNSPLQREHFNENY
;
A
#
# COMPACT_ATOMS: atom_id res chain seq x y z
N MET A 1 53.40 -16.52 16.79
CA MET A 1 52.51 -16.11 15.68
C MET A 1 51.47 -17.21 15.38
N LYS A 2 50.62 -17.60 16.34
CA LYS A 2 49.68 -18.74 16.17
C LYS A 2 48.28 -18.55 16.81
N PHE A 3 48.00 -17.38 17.39
CA PHE A 3 46.73 -17.09 18.08
C PHE A 3 45.94 -15.92 17.48
N LEU A 4 46.29 -15.47 16.27
CA LEU A 4 45.62 -14.35 15.59
C LEU A 4 44.56 -14.79 14.56
N ILE A 5 44.00 -15.99 14.71
CA ILE A 5 43.06 -16.58 13.74
C ILE A 5 41.61 -16.71 14.27
N PRO A 6 41.30 -16.81 15.59
CA PRO A 6 39.89 -16.97 15.98
C PRO A 6 39.10 -15.65 15.96
N PHE A 7 39.77 -14.49 15.86
CA PHE A 7 39.11 -13.18 15.90
C PHE A 7 38.53 -12.74 14.54
N LEU A 8 38.94 -13.37 13.43
CA LEU A 8 38.52 -12.96 12.09
C LEU A 8 37.15 -13.54 11.66
N LEU A 9 36.59 -14.50 12.41
CA LEU A 9 35.34 -15.20 12.07
C LEU A 9 34.11 -14.71 12.86
N LEU A 10 34.26 -13.73 13.75
CA LEU A 10 33.20 -13.29 14.65
C LEU A 10 32.09 -12.38 14.05
N PRO A 11 32.16 -11.77 12.84
CA PRO A 11 31.07 -10.90 12.40
C PRO A 11 29.91 -11.64 11.71
N LEU A 12 29.95 -12.99 11.59
CA LEU A 12 28.88 -13.77 10.94
C LEU A 12 27.64 -14.04 11.82
N LEU A 13 27.64 -13.58 13.07
CA LEU A 13 26.51 -13.75 14.01
C LEU A 13 25.49 -12.59 13.97
N GLY A 14 25.65 -11.64 13.05
CA GLY A 14 24.60 -10.66 12.75
C GLY A 14 23.42 -11.37 12.09
N GLY A 15 22.45 -11.83 12.89
CA GLY A 15 21.24 -12.44 12.38
C GLY A 15 20.55 -11.50 11.40
N ALA A 16 20.31 -11.97 10.18
CA ALA A 16 19.38 -11.31 9.29
C ALA A 16 18.05 -11.22 10.04
N GLN A 17 17.62 -10.01 10.39
CA GLN A 17 16.27 -9.82 10.91
C GLN A 17 15.32 -10.08 9.74
N ASP A 18 14.62 -11.21 9.79
CA ASP A 18 13.55 -11.51 8.84
C ASP A 18 12.46 -10.45 8.99
N ARG A 19 12.43 -9.53 8.02
CA ARG A 19 11.42 -8.47 7.95
C ARG A 19 10.09 -9.09 7.56
N THR A 20 9.12 -9.06 8.47
CA THR A 20 7.80 -9.65 8.20
C THR A 20 6.92 -8.64 7.48
N LEU A 21 6.74 -8.84 6.17
CA LEU A 21 5.86 -8.03 5.34
C LEU A 21 4.55 -8.76 5.06
N TYR A 22 3.44 -8.07 5.28
CA TYR A 22 2.11 -8.54 4.90
C TYR A 22 1.64 -7.81 3.65
N ARG A 23 1.05 -8.55 2.72
CA ARG A 23 0.45 -7.99 1.50
C ARG A 23 -1.07 -7.96 1.64
N VAL A 24 -1.70 -6.95 1.06
CA VAL A 24 -3.15 -6.90 0.92
C VAL A 24 -3.62 -8.02 -0.02
N ASP A 25 -4.47 -8.93 0.49
CA ASP A 25 -5.11 -9.98 -0.31
C ASP A 25 -6.55 -9.63 -0.70
N ARG A 26 -7.25 -8.84 0.12
CA ARG A 26 -8.60 -8.34 -0.16
C ARG A 26 -8.68 -6.87 0.23
N SER A 27 -9.36 -6.07 -0.59
CA SER A 27 -9.46 -4.63 -0.37
C SER A 27 -10.85 -4.09 -0.69
N LEU A 28 -11.21 -2.99 -0.02
CA LEU A 28 -12.33 -2.14 -0.37
C LEU A 28 -11.90 -0.71 -0.07
N VAL A 29 -11.77 0.11 -1.11
CA VAL A 29 -11.56 1.55 -0.98
C VAL A 29 -12.84 2.25 -1.43
N ARG A 30 -13.32 3.20 -0.64
CA ARG A 30 -14.49 4.01 -0.95
C ARG A 30 -14.09 5.48 -1.02
N PHE A 31 -14.35 6.08 -2.17
CA PHE A 31 -14.28 7.51 -2.41
C PHE A 31 -15.65 8.14 -2.17
N VAL A 32 -15.71 9.17 -1.33
CA VAL A 32 -16.92 9.95 -1.08
C VAL A 32 -16.59 11.42 -1.28
N SER A 33 -17.39 12.09 -2.11
CA SER A 33 -17.38 13.55 -2.26
C SER A 33 -18.78 14.06 -1.96
N GLU A 34 -18.89 15.06 -1.10
CA GLU A 34 -20.17 15.57 -0.62
C GLU A 34 -20.25 17.08 -0.84
N ALA A 35 -21.30 17.50 -1.54
CA ALA A 35 -21.65 18.88 -1.82
C ALA A 35 -23.16 19.09 -1.52
N PRO A 36 -23.63 20.34 -1.31
CA PRO A 36 -25.00 20.59 -0.86
C PRO A 36 -26.12 20.00 -1.73
N LEU A 37 -25.89 19.85 -3.04
CA LEU A 37 -26.87 19.32 -4.00
C LEU A 37 -26.47 17.96 -4.58
N GLU A 38 -25.30 17.44 -4.23
CA GLU A 38 -24.78 16.21 -4.84
C GLU A 38 -23.85 15.45 -3.89
N ARG A 39 -24.06 14.13 -3.82
CA ARG A 39 -23.15 13.19 -3.16
C ARG A 39 -22.64 12.19 -4.19
N ILE A 40 -21.34 12.05 -4.32
CA ILE A 40 -20.67 11.07 -5.18
C ILE A 40 -20.15 9.96 -4.28
N THR A 41 -20.38 8.70 -4.67
CA THR A 41 -19.78 7.55 -4.00
C THR A 41 -19.24 6.59 -5.03
N ALA A 42 -17.93 6.40 -5.05
CA ALA A 42 -17.29 5.39 -5.89
C ALA A 42 -16.46 4.44 -5.03
N SER A 43 -16.22 3.23 -5.51
CA SER A 43 -15.42 2.24 -4.80
C SER A 43 -14.60 1.38 -5.73
N THR A 44 -13.55 0.78 -5.19
CA THR A 44 -12.73 -0.19 -5.90
C THR A 44 -12.23 -1.29 -4.97
N ASP A 45 -12.12 -2.50 -5.50
CA ASP A 45 -11.47 -3.65 -4.87
C ASP A 45 -10.04 -3.87 -5.41
N LYS A 46 -9.57 -3.01 -6.31
CA LYS A 46 -8.28 -3.13 -7.02
C LYS A 46 -7.14 -2.40 -6.32
N THR A 47 -7.02 -2.53 -5.00
CA THR A 47 -5.96 -1.87 -4.23
C THR A 47 -4.82 -2.86 -3.94
N THR A 48 -3.59 -2.39 -4.10
CA THR A 48 -2.40 -3.11 -3.59
C THR A 48 -1.90 -2.42 -2.33
N GLY A 49 -1.23 -3.17 -1.46
CA GLY A 49 -0.65 -2.61 -0.26
C GLY A 49 0.29 -3.56 0.45
N VAL A 50 1.15 -2.97 1.28
CA VAL A 50 2.14 -3.66 2.11
C VAL A 50 2.06 -3.08 3.52
N LEU A 51 2.08 -3.95 4.53
CA LEU A 51 2.19 -3.61 5.94
C LEU A 51 3.49 -4.20 6.49
N ASP A 52 4.26 -3.35 7.16
CA ASP A 52 5.48 -3.72 7.87
C ASP A 52 5.26 -3.53 9.38
N LEU A 53 5.21 -4.63 10.12
CA LEU A 53 5.02 -4.59 11.56
C LEU A 53 6.28 -4.18 12.32
N ASP A 54 7.46 -4.46 11.79
CA ASP A 54 8.75 -4.15 12.41
C ASP A 54 8.99 -2.64 12.39
N GLN A 55 8.72 -2.00 11.24
CA GLN A 55 8.84 -0.56 11.08
C GLN A 55 7.58 0.21 11.48
N ARG A 56 6.46 -0.49 11.72
CA ARG A 56 5.15 0.11 11.97
C ARG A 56 4.71 1.06 10.85
N THR A 57 5.01 0.69 9.63
CA THR A 57 4.68 1.46 8.42
C THR A 57 3.78 0.65 7.51
N PHE A 58 3.03 1.36 6.67
CA PHE A 58 2.25 0.75 5.62
C PHE A 58 2.28 1.62 4.37
N ALA A 59 2.08 0.99 3.22
CA ALA A 59 1.89 1.66 1.95
C ALA A 59 0.68 1.05 1.25
N VAL A 60 -0.15 1.90 0.65
CA VAL A 60 -1.29 1.48 -0.17
C VAL A 60 -1.26 2.24 -1.49
N GLN A 61 -1.62 1.56 -2.56
CA GLN A 61 -1.73 2.14 -3.88
C GLN A 61 -3.13 1.84 -4.44
N VAL A 62 -3.85 2.93 -4.72
CA VAL A 62 -5.21 2.88 -5.26
C VAL A 62 -5.15 3.33 -6.73
N PRO A 63 -5.51 2.48 -7.70
CA PRO A 63 -5.66 2.91 -9.08
C PRO A 63 -6.90 3.80 -9.21
N MET A 64 -6.73 5.11 -9.39
CA MET A 64 -7.88 6.03 -9.39
C MET A 64 -8.90 5.70 -10.48
N ARG A 65 -8.43 5.27 -11.65
CA ARG A 65 -9.27 4.85 -12.79
C ARG A 65 -10.08 3.56 -12.53
N SER A 66 -9.79 2.80 -11.46
CA SER A 66 -10.57 1.60 -11.10
C SER A 66 -11.73 1.89 -10.15
N LEU A 67 -11.96 3.15 -9.78
CA LEU A 67 -13.12 3.56 -9.01
C LEU A 67 -14.39 3.45 -9.89
N GLU A 68 -15.41 2.80 -9.35
CA GLU A 68 -16.72 2.61 -9.99
C GLU A 68 -17.85 3.00 -9.03
N GLY A 69 -19.02 3.38 -9.57
CA GLY A 69 -20.19 3.75 -8.76
C GLY A 69 -20.54 5.25 -8.78
N PHE A 70 -19.83 6.07 -9.56
CA PHE A 70 -20.19 7.47 -9.83
C PHE A 70 -21.65 7.61 -10.28
N ASN A 71 -22.26 8.75 -9.99
CA ASN A 71 -23.68 9.01 -10.28
C ASN A 71 -24.00 8.97 -11.77
N SER A 72 -23.01 9.23 -12.64
CA SER A 72 -23.15 9.13 -14.09
C SER A 72 -21.80 8.80 -14.78
N PRO A 73 -21.81 8.30 -16.03
CA PRO A 73 -20.60 8.09 -16.81
C PRO A 73 -19.78 9.38 -17.04
N LEU A 74 -20.47 10.50 -17.28
CA LEU A 74 -19.82 11.81 -17.50
C LEU A 74 -19.09 12.29 -16.25
N GLN A 75 -19.65 12.07 -15.06
CA GLN A 75 -18.98 12.40 -13.81
C GLN A 75 -17.70 11.57 -13.61
N ARG A 76 -17.74 10.29 -13.98
CA ARG A 76 -16.54 9.44 -13.97
C ARG A 76 -15.50 9.92 -14.99
N GLU A 77 -15.93 10.38 -16.16
CA GLU A 77 -15.05 10.96 -17.17
C GLU A 77 -14.35 12.20 -16.61
N HIS A 78 -15.10 13.18 -16.09
CA HIS A 78 -14.56 14.37 -15.45
C HIS A 78 -13.62 14.06 -14.27
N PHE A 79 -13.97 13.07 -13.44
CA PHE A 79 -13.08 12.62 -12.36
C PHE A 79 -11.73 12.16 -12.91
N ASN A 80 -11.72 11.39 -14.01
CA ASN A 80 -10.52 10.80 -14.60
C ASN A 80 -9.72 11.75 -15.52
N GLU A 81 -10.20 12.96 -15.81
CA GLU A 81 -9.47 13.95 -16.62
C GLU A 81 -8.12 14.34 -16.01
N ASN A 82 -8.00 14.26 -14.68
CA ASN A 82 -6.81 14.69 -13.94
C ASN A 82 -5.96 13.51 -13.41
N TYR A 83 -6.24 12.28 -13.84
CA TYR A 83 -5.55 11.04 -13.42
C TYR A 83 -5.18 10.14 -14.59
#